data_AF-A0A8S4GBY9-F1
#
_entry.id   AF-A0A8S4GBY9-F1
#
_cell.length_a   1.000
_cell.length_b   1.000
_cell.length_c   1.000
_cell.angle_alpha   90.00
_cell.angle_beta   90.00
_cell.angle_gamma   90.00
#
_symmetry.space_group_name_H-M   'P 1'
#
loop_
_entity.id
_entity.type
_entity.pdbx_description
1 polymer ?
#
loop_
_entity_poly.entity_id
_entity_poly.type
_entity_poly.pdbx_seq_one_letter_code
_entity_poly.pdbx_strand_id
1 'polypeptide(L)'
;MKSLILLLAAVAASEAVNGSVYKVLLSQKGYTQFLQYDIEIPDLREFTLCAWFKLYNLDQDQTIFTYNLNGNRIIWLRMTSPDRIMKLSIAGKTVSSVAVTLPGNSWSHVCLSYQSASGAWAIYVDGNIVECQASDVLNGIVIPGGGNLIIGYGTDENGKPN
;
A
#
# COMPACT_ATOMS: atom_id res chain seq x y z
N MET A 1 36.60 41.59 -19.09
CA MET A 1 36.03 40.23 -18.98
C MET A 1 34.71 40.35 -18.23
N LYS A 2 33.57 40.31 -18.93
CA LYS A 2 32.24 40.41 -18.30
C LYS A 2 31.74 38.99 -18.04
N SER A 3 31.51 38.66 -16.77
CA SER A 3 30.95 37.38 -16.34
C SER A 3 29.45 37.35 -16.65
N LEU A 4 28.99 36.28 -17.31
CA LEU A 4 27.58 36.02 -17.58
C LEU A 4 27.10 34.98 -16.55
N ILE A 5 26.24 35.39 -15.62
CA ILE A 5 25.59 34.48 -14.68
C ILE A 5 24.25 34.07 -15.29
N LEU A 6 24.10 32.79 -15.59
CA LEU A 6 22.86 32.19 -16.06
C LEU A 6 22.08 31.69 -14.83
N LEU A 7 21.01 32.38 -14.44
CA LEU A 7 20.04 31.88 -13.48
C LEU A 7 19.00 31.05 -14.23
N LEU A 8 19.11 29.72 -14.18
CA LEU A 8 18.01 28.83 -14.53
C LEU A 8 17.09 28.72 -13.30
N ALA A 9 15.95 29.41 -13.34
CA ALA A 9 14.83 29.08 -12.46
C ALA A 9 14.03 27.94 -13.13
N ALA A 10 14.25 26.71 -12.69
CA ALA A 10 13.34 25.62 -13.01
C ALA A 10 12.08 25.78 -12.17
N VAL A 11 11.04 26.38 -12.74
CA VAL A 11 9.69 26.32 -12.17
C VAL A 11 9.14 24.94 -12.52
N ALA A 12 9.37 23.96 -11.64
CA ALA A 12 8.53 22.78 -11.60
C ALA A 12 7.22 23.19 -10.92
N ALA A 13 6.31 23.78 -11.69
CA ALA A 13 4.92 23.87 -11.27
C ALA A 13 4.35 22.44 -11.37
N SER A 14 4.46 21.66 -10.30
CA SER A 14 3.35 20.74 -10.06
C SER A 14 2.19 21.64 -9.68
N GLU A 15 1.21 21.76 -10.56
CA GLU A 15 -0.10 22.26 -10.17
C GLU A 15 -0.63 21.25 -9.16
N ALA A 16 -0.30 21.46 -7.88
CA ALA A 16 -1.05 20.87 -6.79
C ALA A 16 -2.49 21.29 -7.06
N VAL A 17 -3.34 20.33 -7.40
CA VAL A 17 -4.76 20.53 -7.62
C VAL A 17 -5.28 21.25 -6.37
N ASN A 18 -5.56 22.54 -6.48
CA ASN A 18 -5.94 23.41 -5.35
C ASN A 18 -7.42 23.18 -4.93
N GLY A 19 -7.89 21.95 -5.10
CA GLY A 19 -9.23 21.49 -4.77
C GLY A 19 -9.14 20.13 -4.08
N SER A 20 -10.11 19.83 -3.22
CA SER A 20 -10.14 18.55 -2.53
C SER A 20 -10.27 17.41 -3.55
N VAL A 21 -9.34 16.46 -3.48
CA VAL A 21 -9.43 15.22 -4.26
C VAL A 21 -10.35 14.26 -3.51
N TYR A 22 -11.50 13.94 -4.10
CA TYR A 22 -12.51 13.07 -3.47
C TYR A 22 -12.38 11.60 -3.88
N LYS A 23 -11.72 11.32 -5.01
CA LYS A 23 -11.45 9.98 -5.52
C LYS A 23 -10.29 9.99 -6.52
N VAL A 24 -9.61 8.87 -6.63
CA VAL A 24 -8.54 8.65 -7.61
C VAL A 24 -8.82 7.38 -8.38
N LEU A 25 -8.71 7.43 -9.71
CA LEU A 25 -8.85 6.27 -10.57
C LEU A 25 -7.47 5.86 -11.10
N LEU A 26 -7.05 4.65 -10.77
CA LEU A 26 -5.85 4.03 -11.31
C LEU A 26 -6.27 3.03 -12.39
N SER A 27 -5.94 3.32 -13.65
CA SER A 27 -6.32 2.48 -14.80
C SER A 27 -5.17 1.64 -15.35
N GLN A 28 -3.94 1.85 -14.88
CA GLN A 28 -2.70 1.13 -15.20
C GLN A 28 -2.71 0.44 -16.57
N LYS A 29 -2.43 1.21 -17.63
CA LYS A 29 -2.34 0.70 -19.02
C LYS A 29 -0.96 0.99 -19.60
N GLY A 30 -0.01 0.09 -19.36
CA GLY A 30 1.36 0.22 -19.88
C GLY A 30 2.25 1.21 -19.10
N TYR A 31 1.81 1.68 -17.93
CA TYR A 31 2.58 2.52 -17.02
C TYR A 31 2.11 2.34 -15.58
N THR A 32 3.03 2.57 -14.64
CA THR A 32 2.79 2.45 -13.20
C THR A 32 2.02 3.67 -12.67
N GLN A 33 0.95 3.43 -11.91
CA GLN A 33 0.22 4.48 -11.20
C GLN A 33 0.01 4.07 -9.74
N PHE A 34 0.24 4.98 -8.81
CA PHE A 34 -0.01 4.79 -7.39
C PHE A 34 -0.30 6.12 -6.71
N LEU A 35 -0.87 6.03 -5.52
CA LEU A 35 -0.85 7.13 -4.55
C LEU A 35 0.26 6.88 -3.56
N GLN A 36 0.98 7.93 -3.18
CA GLN A 36 2.01 7.87 -2.16
C GLN A 36 1.64 8.78 -1.00
N TYR A 37 1.85 8.28 0.21
CA TYR A 37 1.81 9.10 1.41
C TYR A 37 3.04 10.02 1.44
N ASP A 38 2.82 11.34 1.43
CA ASP A 38 3.86 12.34 1.19
C ASP A 38 4.58 12.83 2.46
N ILE A 39 4.30 12.21 3.60
CA ILE A 39 4.93 12.58 4.88
C ILE A 39 5.90 11.48 5.27
N GLU A 40 7.02 11.89 5.88
CA GLU A 40 8.00 10.99 6.46
C GLU A 40 7.32 10.01 7.44
N ILE A 41 7.56 8.72 7.21
CA ILE A 41 6.99 7.65 8.02
C ILE A 41 7.98 7.32 9.14
N PRO A 42 7.61 7.45 10.42
CA PRO A 42 8.48 7.11 11.54
C PRO A 42 8.59 5.59 11.71
N ASP A 43 9.43 5.14 12.64
CA ASP A 43 9.42 3.75 13.10
C ASP A 43 8.02 3.35 13.59
N LEU A 44 7.46 2.30 13.01
CA LEU A 44 6.10 1.85 13.29
C LEU A 44 6.11 0.69 14.28
N ARG A 45 5.71 0.98 15.52
CA ARG A 45 5.36 -0.04 16.53
C ARG A 45 3.94 -0.53 16.36
N GLU A 46 3.08 0.34 15.89
CA GLU A 46 1.68 0.06 15.60
C GLU A 46 1.23 0.94 14.44
N PHE A 47 0.30 0.44 13.64
CA PHE A 47 -0.31 1.24 12.58
C PHE A 47 -1.70 0.70 12.26
N THR A 48 -2.51 1.55 11.62
CA THR A 48 -3.72 1.12 10.92
C THR A 48 -3.80 1.88 9.60
N LEU A 49 -3.88 1.13 8.50
CA LEU A 49 -4.11 1.66 7.16
C LEU A 49 -5.55 1.38 6.78
N CYS A 50 -6.28 2.40 6.32
CA CYS A 50 -7.66 2.25 5.87
C CYS A 50 -7.89 3.05 4.59
N ALA A 51 -8.57 2.46 3.62
CA ALA A 51 -9.03 3.16 2.43
C ALA A 51 -10.24 2.45 1.81
N TRP A 52 -11.01 3.23 1.05
CA TRP A 52 -12.08 2.72 0.22
C TRP A 52 -11.52 2.31 -1.14
N PHE A 53 -11.89 1.12 -1.61
CA PHE A 53 -11.47 0.58 -2.90
C PHE A 53 -12.68 0.19 -3.73
N LYS A 54 -12.62 0.47 -5.03
CA LYS A 54 -13.56 -0.05 -6.02
C LYS A 54 -12.76 -0.68 -7.15
N LEU A 55 -12.80 -2.01 -7.22
CA LEU A 55 -12.00 -2.79 -8.17
C LEU A 55 -12.81 -3.09 -9.43
N TYR A 56 -12.29 -2.78 -10.60
CA TYR A 56 -13.01 -2.92 -11.88
C TYR A 56 -12.58 -4.14 -12.69
N ASN A 57 -11.27 -4.39 -12.75
CA ASN A 57 -10.70 -5.56 -13.41
C ASN A 57 -10.02 -6.42 -12.33
N LEU A 58 -10.41 -7.69 -12.24
CA LEU A 58 -9.89 -8.65 -11.28
C LEU A 58 -9.20 -9.83 -11.98
N ASP A 59 -8.76 -9.65 -13.22
CA ASP A 59 -8.05 -10.68 -14.00
C ASP A 59 -6.59 -10.78 -13.58
N GLN A 60 -6.02 -9.67 -13.10
CA GLN A 60 -4.72 -9.64 -12.44
C GLN A 60 -4.91 -9.45 -10.93
N ASP A 61 -3.88 -9.82 -10.19
CA ASP A 61 -3.81 -9.52 -8.77
C ASP A 61 -4.01 -8.02 -8.51
N GLN A 62 -4.49 -7.67 -7.33
CA GLN A 62 -4.77 -6.29 -6.95
C GLN A 62 -3.98 -5.98 -5.69
N THR A 63 -3.02 -5.07 -5.78
CA THR A 63 -2.26 -4.61 -4.60
C THR A 63 -3.00 -3.45 -3.94
N ILE A 64 -3.34 -3.61 -2.66
CA ILE A 64 -4.12 -2.64 -1.88
C ILE A 64 -3.15 -1.64 -1.23
N PHE A 65 -2.29 -2.13 -0.33
CA PHE A 65 -1.27 -1.35 0.36
C PHE A 65 0.11 -1.94 0.10
N THR A 66 1.12 -1.08 -0.07
CA THR A 66 2.54 -1.46 -0.09
C THR A 66 3.36 -0.44 0.69
N TYR A 67 4.18 -0.89 1.63
CA TYR A 67 5.23 -0.08 2.25
C TYR A 67 6.59 -0.58 1.79
N ASN A 68 7.37 0.30 1.17
CA ASN A 68 8.70 0.01 0.65
C ASN A 68 9.77 0.70 1.48
N LEU A 69 10.83 -0.01 1.82
CA LEU A 69 12.03 0.54 2.46
C LEU A 69 13.27 0.09 1.69
N ASN A 70 14.07 1.04 1.24
CA ASN A 70 15.31 0.77 0.49
C ASN A 70 15.12 -0.20 -0.69
N GLY A 71 14.02 -0.04 -1.44
CA GLY A 71 13.67 -0.89 -2.59
C GLY A 71 13.04 -2.24 -2.23
N ASN A 72 12.89 -2.57 -0.94
CA ASN A 72 12.29 -3.82 -0.47
C ASN A 72 10.85 -3.59 0.02
N ARG A 73 9.95 -4.53 -0.30
CA ARG A 73 8.57 -4.52 0.19
C ARG A 73 8.54 -5.07 1.62
N ILE A 74 8.30 -4.19 2.58
CA ILE A 74 8.30 -4.54 4.00
C ILE A 74 6.89 -4.88 4.48
N ILE A 75 5.88 -4.14 4.01
CA ILE A 75 4.46 -4.44 4.26
C ILE A 75 3.78 -4.52 2.91
N TRP A 76 2.92 -5.50 2.72
CA TRP A 76 1.99 -5.47 1.60
C TRP A 76 0.70 -6.25 1.89
N LEU A 77 -0.41 -5.72 1.39
CA LEU A 77 -1.70 -6.38 1.36
C LEU A 77 -2.14 -6.50 -0.11
N ARG A 78 -2.31 -7.72 -0.59
CA ARG A 78 -2.60 -8.02 -2.00
C ARG A 78 -3.71 -9.05 -2.10
N MET A 79 -4.60 -8.88 -3.06
CA MET A 79 -5.57 -9.91 -3.44
C MET A 79 -5.08 -10.58 -4.72
N THR A 80 -4.99 -11.90 -4.73
CA THR A 80 -4.55 -12.67 -5.90
C THR A 80 -5.71 -12.94 -6.87
N SER A 81 -5.36 -13.17 -8.13
CA SER A 81 -6.25 -13.58 -9.20
C SER A 81 -5.78 -14.91 -9.79
N PRO A 82 -6.71 -15.83 -10.15
CA PRO A 82 -8.17 -15.71 -10.08
C PRO A 82 -8.79 -16.16 -8.76
N ASP A 83 -7.98 -16.68 -7.84
CA ASP A 83 -8.37 -17.37 -6.60
C ASP A 83 -8.93 -16.46 -5.48
N ARG A 84 -8.81 -15.13 -5.61
CA ARG A 84 -9.34 -14.14 -4.65
C ARG A 84 -8.82 -14.37 -3.23
N ILE A 85 -7.54 -14.72 -3.12
CA ILE A 85 -6.88 -14.88 -1.83
C ILE A 85 -6.24 -13.54 -1.43
N MET A 86 -6.63 -13.03 -0.27
CA MET A 86 -5.96 -11.89 0.34
C MET A 86 -4.74 -12.38 1.11
N LYS A 87 -3.57 -11.98 0.62
CA LYS A 87 -2.26 -12.28 1.21
C LYS A 87 -1.73 -11.03 1.90
N LEU A 88 -1.19 -11.22 3.10
CA LEU A 88 -0.58 -10.17 3.91
C LEU A 88 0.87 -10.54 4.20
N SER A 89 1.75 -9.56 4.02
CA SER A 89 3.12 -9.60 4.54
C SER A 89 3.38 -8.41 5.43
N ILE A 90 4.06 -8.66 6.55
CA ILE A 90 4.53 -7.65 7.49
C ILE A 90 5.99 -7.98 7.82
N ALA A 91 6.83 -6.95 7.89
CA ALA A 91 8.27 -7.10 8.10
C ALA A 91 8.95 -8.08 7.10
N GLY A 92 8.48 -8.07 5.84
CA GLY A 92 8.98 -8.94 4.77
C GLY A 92 8.57 -10.41 4.88
N LYS A 93 7.72 -10.79 5.84
CA LYS A 93 7.22 -12.16 6.03
C LYS A 93 5.75 -12.25 5.67
N THR A 94 5.39 -13.17 4.79
CA THR A 94 3.98 -13.51 4.54
C THR A 94 3.39 -14.14 5.80
N VAL A 95 2.39 -13.50 6.40
CA VAL A 95 1.76 -13.91 7.66
C VAL A 95 0.29 -14.29 7.51
N SER A 96 -0.32 -13.99 6.36
CA SER A 96 -1.69 -14.43 6.07
C SER A 96 -1.88 -14.79 4.61
N SER A 97 -2.81 -15.72 4.39
CA SER A 97 -3.35 -16.14 3.11
C SER A 97 -4.77 -16.62 3.33
N VAL A 98 -5.74 -15.71 3.22
CA VAL A 98 -7.16 -15.95 3.54
C VAL A 98 -8.05 -15.69 2.32
N ALA A 99 -9.05 -16.52 2.12
CA ALA A 99 -10.05 -16.29 1.07
C ALA A 99 -10.96 -15.12 1.48
N VAL A 100 -10.87 -14.00 0.76
CA VAL A 100 -11.69 -12.81 1.02
C VAL A 100 -12.28 -12.34 -0.29
N THR A 101 -13.61 -12.23 -0.34
CA THR A 101 -14.29 -11.75 -1.54
C THR A 101 -14.46 -10.25 -1.46
N LEU A 102 -13.69 -9.51 -2.27
CA LEU A 102 -13.98 -8.10 -2.56
C LEU A 102 -14.86 -8.03 -3.81
N PRO A 103 -16.09 -7.51 -3.72
CA PRO A 103 -16.99 -7.43 -4.87
C PRO A 103 -16.43 -6.49 -5.94
N GLY A 104 -16.37 -7.00 -7.18
CA GLY A 104 -16.05 -6.17 -8.34
C GLY A 104 -17.11 -5.09 -8.56
N ASN A 105 -16.68 -3.94 -9.08
CA ASN A 105 -17.51 -2.77 -9.39
C ASN A 105 -18.35 -2.23 -8.22
N SER A 106 -17.98 -2.57 -6.98
CA SER A 106 -18.58 -2.07 -5.74
C SER A 106 -17.51 -1.48 -4.83
N TRP A 107 -17.90 -0.56 -3.97
CA TRP A 107 -16.99 0.01 -2.97
C TRP A 107 -16.88 -0.94 -1.78
N SER A 108 -15.66 -1.20 -1.34
CA SER A 108 -15.35 -1.88 -0.08
C SER A 108 -14.35 -1.07 0.73
N HIS A 109 -14.58 -0.96 2.03
CA HIS A 109 -13.67 -0.33 2.97
C HIS A 109 -12.70 -1.39 3.50
N VAL A 110 -11.42 -1.25 3.18
CA VAL A 110 -10.38 -2.22 3.61
C VAL A 110 -9.46 -1.56 4.60
N CYS A 111 -9.27 -2.20 5.75
CA CYS A 111 -8.26 -1.81 6.73
C CYS A 111 -7.29 -2.95 7.07
N LEU A 112 -6.06 -2.57 7.43
CA LEU A 112 -5.04 -3.43 7.99
C LEU A 112 -4.50 -2.77 9.26
N SER A 113 -4.56 -3.48 10.39
CA SER A 113 -3.93 -3.06 11.64
C SER A 113 -2.78 -4.00 12.02
N TYR A 114 -1.80 -3.46 12.73
CA TYR A 114 -0.67 -4.19 13.30
C TYR A 114 -0.25 -3.53 14.62
N GLN A 115 0.18 -4.34 15.58
CA GLN A 115 0.90 -3.87 16.76
C GLN A 115 2.04 -4.83 17.12
N SER A 116 3.17 -4.25 17.52
CA SER A 116 4.41 -4.98 17.74
C SER A 116 4.42 -5.75 19.05
N ALA A 117 3.74 -5.26 20.10
CA ALA A 117 3.87 -5.77 21.46
C ALA A 117 3.53 -7.27 21.61
N SER A 118 2.63 -7.79 20.78
CA SER A 118 2.31 -9.22 20.69
C SER A 118 2.34 -9.77 19.26
N GLY A 119 2.84 -8.98 18.29
CA GLY A 119 2.83 -9.37 16.88
C GLY A 119 1.43 -9.55 16.29
N ALA A 120 0.40 -8.95 16.92
CA ALA A 120 -0.98 -9.01 16.48
C ALA A 120 -1.24 -8.13 15.25
N TRP A 121 -2.07 -8.65 14.34
CA TRP A 121 -2.56 -7.95 13.17
C TRP A 121 -4.00 -8.37 12.86
N ALA A 122 -4.73 -7.50 12.17
CA ALA A 122 -6.08 -7.80 11.70
C ALA A 122 -6.36 -7.14 10.35
N ILE A 123 -7.13 -7.83 9.54
CA ILE A 123 -7.66 -7.34 8.27
C ILE A 123 -9.16 -7.12 8.46
N TYR A 124 -9.64 -5.96 8.03
CA TYR A 124 -11.04 -5.58 8.09
C TYR A 124 -11.57 -5.30 6.69
N VAL A 125 -12.77 -5.78 6.40
CA VAL A 125 -13.52 -5.46 5.19
C VAL A 125 -14.92 -5.02 5.59
N ASP A 126 -15.31 -3.83 5.15
CA ASP A 126 -16.64 -3.24 5.39
C ASP A 126 -17.02 -3.22 6.88
N GLY A 127 -16.03 -2.93 7.72
CA GLY A 127 -16.16 -2.82 9.18
C GLY A 127 -16.08 -4.15 9.94
N ASN A 128 -15.97 -5.29 9.25
CA ASN A 128 -15.88 -6.61 9.88
C ASN A 128 -14.46 -7.15 9.83
N ILE A 129 -14.01 -7.82 10.89
CA ILE A 129 -12.75 -8.57 10.88
C ILE A 129 -12.93 -9.78 9.96
N VAL A 130 -12.12 -9.87 8.91
CA VAL A 130 -12.11 -11.03 8.00
C VAL A 130 -11.01 -12.03 8.32
N GLU A 131 -9.94 -11.56 8.97
CA GLU A 131 -8.85 -12.39 9.46
C GLU A 131 -8.07 -11.62 10.52
N CYS A 132 -7.62 -12.29 11.58
CA CYS A 132 -6.72 -11.72 12.56
C CYS A 132 -5.92 -12.81 13.24
N GLN A 133 -4.65 -12.55 13.55
CA GLN A 133 -3.80 -13.45 14.30
C GLN A 133 -2.79 -12.68 15.13
N ALA A 134 -2.21 -13.34 16.13
CA ALA A 134 -0.98 -12.92 16.77
C ALA A 134 0.14 -13.85 16.32
N SER A 135 1.20 -13.27 15.74
CA SER A 135 2.30 -14.03 15.16
C SER A 135 3.56 -13.88 15.99
N ASP A 136 4.08 -14.99 16.54
CA ASP A 136 5.33 -14.99 17.31
C ASP A 136 6.51 -14.44 16.50
N VAL A 137 6.52 -14.66 15.17
CA VAL A 137 7.59 -14.15 14.28
C VAL A 137 7.55 -12.64 14.08
N LEU A 138 6.47 -11.98 14.51
CA LEU A 138 6.27 -10.53 14.50
C LEU A 138 6.31 -9.91 15.91
N ASN A 139 6.44 -10.71 16.96
CA ASN A 139 6.45 -10.21 18.33
C ASN A 139 7.68 -9.34 18.59
N GLY A 140 7.46 -8.13 19.09
CA GLY A 140 8.49 -7.12 19.37
C GLY A 140 9.08 -6.46 18.13
N ILE A 141 8.61 -6.79 16.92
CA ILE A 141 9.16 -6.25 15.67
C ILE A 141 8.71 -4.80 15.49
N VAL A 142 9.67 -3.89 15.42
CA VAL A 142 9.43 -2.50 15.01
C VAL A 142 9.74 -2.40 13.53
N ILE A 143 8.78 -1.90 12.75
CA ILE A 143 8.98 -1.70 11.32
C ILE A 143 9.74 -0.39 11.14
N PRO A 144 10.93 -0.38 10.51
CA PRO A 144 11.71 0.84 10.39
C PRO A 144 11.00 1.90 9.54
N GLY A 145 11.14 3.15 9.96
CA GLY A 145 10.69 4.34 9.24
C GLY A 145 11.56 4.69 8.04
N GLY A 146 11.25 5.82 7.41
CA GLY A 146 11.97 6.36 6.24
C GLY A 146 11.62 5.70 4.91
N GLY A 147 10.61 4.82 4.89
CA GLY A 147 10.09 4.19 3.68
C GLY A 147 8.96 4.97 3.02
N ASN A 148 8.41 4.41 1.94
CA ASN A 148 7.31 4.97 1.16
C ASN A 148 6.09 4.06 1.27
N LEU A 149 4.99 4.60 1.81
CA LEU A 149 3.68 3.94 1.77
C LEU A 149 2.97 4.34 0.48
N ILE A 150 2.58 3.34 -0.30
CA ILE A 150 1.85 3.51 -1.55
C ILE A 150 0.56 2.68 -1.59
N ILE A 151 -0.41 3.15 -2.37
CA ILE A 151 -1.69 2.50 -2.63
C ILE A 151 -1.83 2.21 -4.12
N GLY A 152 -2.34 1.02 -4.44
CA GLY A 152 -2.74 0.63 -5.80
C GLY A 152 -1.64 0.04 -6.68
N TYR A 153 -0.39 -0.01 -6.20
CA TYR A 153 0.71 -0.64 -6.94
C TYR A 153 1.56 -1.56 -6.06
N GLY A 154 2.00 -2.67 -6.66
CA GLY A 154 3.04 -3.55 -6.14
C GLY A 154 3.28 -4.75 -7.04
N THR A 155 4.41 -5.41 -6.87
CA THR A 155 4.77 -6.62 -7.62
C THR A 155 4.34 -7.89 -6.87
N ASP A 156 4.33 -9.07 -7.50
CA ASP A 156 4.26 -10.35 -6.78
C ASP A 156 5.66 -10.79 -6.34
N GLU A 157 5.73 -11.99 -5.78
CA GLU A 157 6.96 -12.69 -5.42
C GLU A 157 7.91 -12.92 -6.60
N ASN A 158 7.39 -12.94 -7.84
CA ASN A 158 8.18 -13.08 -9.06
C ASN A 158 8.54 -11.73 -9.70
N GLY A 159 8.19 -10.61 -9.06
CA GLY A 159 8.43 -9.27 -9.60
C GLY A 159 7.41 -8.83 -10.65
N LYS A 160 6.36 -9.61 -10.93
CA LYS A 160 5.31 -9.22 -11.87
C LYS A 160 4.40 -8.16 -11.23
N PRO A 161 4.20 -6.99 -11.84
CA PRO A 161 3.28 -5.98 -11.33
C PRO A 161 1.83 -6.50 -11.31
N ASN A 162 1.01 -5.86 -10.48
CA ASN A 162 -0.44 -6.05 -10.44
C ASN A 162 -1.14 -5.43 -11.66
#